data_AF-A0A2E0TF88-F1
#
_entry.id   AF-A0A2E0TF88-F1
#
_cell.length_a   1.000
_cell.length_b   1.000
_cell.length_c   1.000
_cell.angle_alpha   90.00
_cell.angle_beta   90.00
_cell.angle_gamma   90.00
#
_symmetry.space_group_name_H-M   'P 1'
#
loop_
_entity.id
_entity.type
_entity.pdbx_description
1 polymer ?
#
loop_
_entity_poly.entity_id
_entity_poly.type
_entity_poly.pdbx_seq_one_letter_code
_entity_poly.pdbx_strand_id
1 'polypeptide(L)'
;MRRLLPALALLLVAAPALADAPPPDGRRYVRYGFRVTNPEALEGHLLLAFPYDTSNGAPMPTYLVLEDGEAIHPIGRRGGTVTFYAFPEGERDALPDADGEQETLYAFFEGETRDPRLIPAETEATPIGTVDEASPVRRIVHELRVDGLEGGALAMSYANVTYEYEDGELETRPAGAPPTRTPSVWSSPVLYVSLAGLINIVIAVVVLRGRRRKKDEAGGGEGA
;
A
#
# COMPACT_ATOMS: atom_id res chain seq x y z
N MET A 1 -20.10 36.79 -45.85
CA MET A 1 -19.99 35.38 -45.42
C MET A 1 -19.39 35.36 -44.02
N ARG A 2 -20.20 35.04 -43.00
CA ARG A 2 -19.80 35.03 -41.57
C ARG A 2 -19.01 33.77 -41.28
N ARG A 3 -17.75 33.91 -40.85
CA ARG A 3 -16.91 32.79 -40.40
C ARG A 3 -17.30 32.45 -38.96
N LEU A 4 -17.89 31.27 -38.77
CA LEU A 4 -18.13 30.65 -37.47
C LEU A 4 -16.81 30.02 -37.00
N LEU A 5 -16.22 30.55 -35.92
CA LEU A 5 -15.18 29.86 -35.16
C LEU A 5 -15.84 28.72 -34.36
N PRO A 6 -15.36 27.47 -34.43
CA PRO A 6 -15.77 26.45 -33.47
C PRO A 6 -14.98 26.67 -32.17
N ALA A 7 -15.69 26.90 -31.08
CA ALA A 7 -15.13 26.86 -29.73
C ALA A 7 -14.72 25.42 -29.42
N LEU A 8 -13.42 25.17 -29.42
CA LEU A 8 -12.83 23.91 -28.98
C LEU A 8 -12.94 23.85 -27.45
N ALA A 9 -13.99 23.20 -26.96
CA ALA A 9 -14.15 22.91 -25.54
C ALA A 9 -13.07 21.90 -25.12
N LEU A 10 -12.06 22.37 -24.39
CA LEU A 10 -11.15 21.51 -23.64
C LEU A 10 -11.96 20.76 -22.57
N LEU A 11 -12.31 19.51 -22.86
CA LEU A 11 -12.68 18.53 -21.85
C LEU A 11 -11.38 18.16 -21.10
N LEU A 12 -11.05 18.90 -20.05
CA LEU A 12 -10.15 18.41 -19.01
C LEU A 12 -10.85 17.21 -18.34
N VAL A 13 -10.53 16.01 -18.79
CA VAL A 13 -10.80 14.79 -18.02
C VAL A 13 -9.87 14.86 -16.81
N ALA A 14 -10.40 15.34 -15.69
CA ALA A 14 -9.74 15.19 -14.41
C ALA A 14 -9.67 13.67 -14.12
N ALA A 15 -8.51 13.07 -14.36
CA ALA A 15 -8.26 11.71 -13.93
C ALA A 15 -8.44 11.69 -12.40
N PRO A 16 -9.39 10.93 -11.82
CA PRO A 16 -9.42 10.77 -10.39
C PRO A 16 -8.07 10.19 -9.98
N ALA A 17 -7.35 10.88 -9.10
CA ALA A 17 -6.13 10.37 -8.54
C ALA A 17 -6.43 8.98 -7.96
N LEU A 18 -5.75 7.94 -8.47
CA LEU A 18 -5.97 6.53 -8.14
C LEU A 18 -6.02 6.23 -6.62
N ALA A 19 -5.48 7.12 -5.81
CA ALA A 19 -5.45 7.05 -4.36
C ALA A 19 -6.78 7.38 -3.65
N ASP A 20 -7.72 8.05 -4.33
CA ASP A 20 -9.04 8.44 -3.79
C ASP A 20 -10.19 7.60 -4.34
N ALA A 21 -9.89 6.73 -5.30
CA ALA A 21 -10.82 5.70 -5.69
C ALA A 21 -11.09 4.76 -4.49
N PRO A 22 -12.31 4.25 -4.33
CA PRO A 22 -12.51 3.09 -3.49
C PRO A 22 -11.66 1.92 -4.05
N PRO A 23 -11.20 0.99 -3.18
CA PRO A 23 -10.54 -0.21 -3.68
C PRO A 23 -11.55 -0.99 -4.56
N PRO A 24 -11.07 -1.83 -5.49
CA PRO A 24 -11.95 -2.72 -6.25
C PRO A 24 -12.83 -3.57 -5.32
N ASP A 25 -14.03 -3.94 -5.78
CA ASP A 25 -14.98 -4.75 -5.01
C ASP A 25 -14.32 -6.00 -4.42
N GLY A 26 -14.58 -6.26 -3.14
CA GLY A 26 -14.00 -7.40 -2.41
C GLY A 26 -12.52 -7.23 -2.04
N ARG A 27 -11.92 -6.05 -2.27
CA ARG A 27 -10.55 -5.73 -1.89
C ARG A 27 -10.50 -4.57 -0.90
N ARG A 28 -9.40 -4.49 -0.16
CA ARG A 28 -9.09 -3.35 0.72
C ARG A 28 -7.67 -2.87 0.50
N TYR A 29 -7.44 -1.59 0.79
CA TYR A 29 -6.09 -1.04 0.82
C TYR A 29 -5.30 -1.58 2.03
N VAL A 30 -3.98 -1.69 1.84
CA VAL A 30 -3.01 -2.02 2.90
C VAL A 30 -1.91 -0.97 2.93
N ARG A 31 -1.17 -0.91 4.03
CA ARG A 31 0.02 -0.06 4.09
C ARG A 31 1.06 -0.58 3.11
N TYR A 32 1.75 0.33 2.44
CA TYR A 32 2.86 0.00 1.57
C TYR A 32 4.15 0.60 2.10
N GLY A 33 5.25 -0.08 1.85
CA GLY A 33 6.58 0.47 2.01
C GLY A 33 7.58 -0.29 1.15
N PHE A 34 8.81 0.18 1.14
CA PHE A 34 9.91 -0.51 0.54
C PHE A 34 11.12 -0.52 1.47
N ARG A 35 12.06 -1.40 1.20
CA ARG A 35 13.42 -1.35 1.76
C ARG A 35 14.40 -1.57 0.62
N VAL A 36 15.62 -1.07 0.79
CA VAL A 36 16.68 -1.27 -0.19
C VAL A 36 17.77 -2.15 0.38
N THR A 37 18.35 -3.00 -0.47
CA THR A 37 19.54 -3.79 -0.14
C THR A 37 20.63 -3.59 -1.17
N ASN A 38 21.89 -3.75 -0.73
CA ASN A 38 23.09 -3.66 -1.56
C ASN A 38 23.37 -2.28 -2.22
N PRO A 39 23.04 -1.11 -1.62
CA PRO A 39 23.32 0.19 -2.23
C PRO A 39 24.82 0.48 -2.42
N GLU A 40 25.70 -0.23 -1.71
CA GLU A 40 27.16 -0.19 -1.91
C GLU A 40 27.59 -0.59 -3.33
N ALA A 41 26.74 -1.29 -4.09
CA ALA A 41 26.99 -1.60 -5.50
C ALA A 41 27.02 -0.36 -6.42
N LEU A 42 26.69 0.83 -5.91
CA LEU A 42 26.73 2.08 -6.66
C LEU A 42 28.05 2.85 -6.53
N GLU A 43 29.08 2.28 -5.90
CA GLU A 43 30.45 2.80 -5.78
C GLU A 43 30.62 4.31 -6.03
N GLY A 44 30.62 5.12 -4.96
CA GLY A 44 30.79 6.57 -5.05
C GLY A 44 29.55 7.35 -5.48
N HIS A 45 28.38 6.71 -5.45
CA HIS A 45 27.08 7.37 -5.63
C HIS A 45 26.16 7.13 -4.42
N LEU A 46 25.36 8.15 -4.11
CA LEU A 46 24.21 8.07 -3.22
C LEU A 46 23.04 7.44 -3.98
N LEU A 47 22.24 6.65 -3.27
CA LEU A 47 20.92 6.26 -3.74
C LEU A 47 19.87 7.23 -3.20
N LEU A 48 19.04 7.80 -4.07
CA LEU A 48 17.98 8.73 -3.75
C LEU A 48 16.62 8.15 -4.14
N ALA A 49 15.57 8.49 -3.39
CA ALA A 49 14.18 8.23 -3.75
C ALA A 49 13.39 9.53 -3.82
N PHE A 50 12.74 9.80 -4.96
CA PHE A 50 11.90 10.97 -5.19
C PHE A 50 10.80 10.65 -6.22
N PRO A 51 9.59 11.23 -6.12
CA PRO A 51 9.07 11.93 -4.94
C PRO A 51 8.81 10.94 -3.82
N TYR A 52 9.26 11.25 -2.60
CA TYR A 52 8.94 10.46 -1.41
C TYR A 52 8.00 11.24 -0.49
N ASP A 53 6.92 10.58 -0.08
CA ASP A 53 6.00 11.11 0.93
C ASP A 53 5.31 9.98 1.69
N THR A 54 5.15 10.18 3.00
CA THR A 54 4.45 9.28 3.91
C THR A 54 2.97 9.66 4.11
N SER A 55 2.57 10.85 3.63
CA SER A 55 1.23 11.42 3.77
C SER A 55 0.17 10.62 3.03
N ASN A 56 -0.93 10.34 3.72
CA ASN A 56 -2.17 9.85 3.11
C ASN A 56 -3.14 10.99 2.76
N GLY A 57 -2.69 12.26 2.88
CA GLY A 57 -3.48 13.47 2.78
C GLY A 57 -3.10 14.35 1.59
N ALA A 58 -2.64 15.58 1.85
CA ALA A 58 -2.05 16.42 0.80
C ALA A 58 -0.59 15.99 0.60
N PRO A 59 -0.17 15.58 -0.61
CA PRO A 59 1.20 15.17 -0.82
C PRO A 59 2.15 16.35 -0.69
N MET A 60 3.23 16.18 0.07
CA MET A 60 4.35 17.13 0.14
C MET A 60 5.62 16.37 -0.20
N PRO A 61 5.93 16.22 -1.49
CA PRO A 61 7.04 15.40 -1.94
C PRO A 61 8.36 15.97 -1.44
N THR A 62 9.16 15.11 -0.83
CA THR A 62 10.56 15.33 -0.48
C THR A 62 11.40 14.25 -1.18
N TYR A 63 12.71 14.21 -0.95
CA TYR A 63 13.54 13.06 -1.31
C TYR A 63 14.12 12.39 -0.07
N LEU A 64 14.42 11.10 -0.20
CA LEU A 64 15.21 10.38 0.79
C LEU A 64 16.57 10.02 0.20
N VAL A 65 17.61 10.17 1.01
CA VAL A 65 18.88 9.45 0.80
C VAL A 65 18.71 8.07 1.42
N LEU A 66 18.87 7.04 0.62
CA LEU A 66 18.67 5.65 0.99
C LEU A 66 20.02 5.03 1.34
N GLU A 67 20.11 4.49 2.55
CA GLU A 67 21.27 3.78 3.07
C GLU A 67 20.99 2.27 3.08
N ASP A 68 22.05 1.47 3.19
CA ASP A 68 21.85 0.02 3.32
C ASP A 68 21.16 -0.30 4.64
N GLY A 69 20.20 -1.22 4.59
CA GLY A 69 19.75 -1.87 5.81
C GLY A 69 18.30 -2.32 5.85
N GLU A 70 17.88 -2.63 7.07
CA GLU A 70 16.57 -3.22 7.37
C GLU A 70 15.44 -2.19 7.47
N ALA A 71 15.76 -0.90 7.31
CA ALA A 71 14.80 0.18 7.45
C ALA A 71 13.69 0.08 6.40
N ILE A 72 12.45 0.04 6.87
CA ILE A 72 11.28 0.10 6.01
C ILE A 72 10.93 1.57 5.79
N HIS A 73 10.94 2.01 4.54
CA HIS A 73 10.51 3.32 4.09
C HIS A 73 9.03 3.25 3.69
N PRO A 74 8.10 3.72 4.55
CA PRO A 74 6.68 3.71 4.23
C PRO A 74 6.36 4.71 3.12
N ILE A 75 5.48 4.35 2.19
CA ILE A 75 4.94 5.31 1.23
C ILE A 75 3.46 5.55 1.55
N GLY A 76 3.08 6.82 1.64
CA GLY A 76 1.69 7.22 1.78
C GLY A 76 0.89 6.85 0.54
N ARG A 77 -0.38 6.49 0.69
CA ARG A 77 -1.26 6.10 -0.42
C ARG A 77 -1.34 7.18 -1.51
N ARG A 78 -1.21 8.45 -1.13
CA ARG A 78 -1.24 9.61 -2.03
C ARG A 78 0.16 10.14 -2.39
N GLY A 79 1.23 9.52 -1.87
CA GLY A 79 2.61 9.98 -2.08
C GLY A 79 3.12 9.85 -3.52
N GLY A 80 2.35 9.21 -4.41
CA GLY A 80 2.72 9.02 -5.80
C GLY A 80 3.62 7.81 -6.02
N THR A 81 4.09 7.67 -7.26
CA THR A 81 5.08 6.65 -7.63
C THR A 81 6.47 7.17 -7.29
N VAL A 82 7.25 6.40 -6.53
CA VAL A 82 8.62 6.74 -6.15
C VAL A 82 9.58 6.25 -7.23
N THR A 83 10.40 7.15 -7.75
CA THR A 83 11.52 6.85 -8.64
C THR A 83 12.82 6.82 -7.83
N PHE A 84 13.74 5.94 -8.22
CA PHE A 84 15.06 5.86 -7.60
C PHE A 84 16.12 6.49 -8.50
N TYR A 85 17.13 7.12 -7.91
CA TYR A 85 18.21 7.79 -8.63
C TYR A 85 19.55 7.50 -7.99
N ALA A 86 20.58 7.30 -8.79
CA ALA A 86 21.97 7.39 -8.33
C ALA A 86 22.46 8.83 -8.56
N PHE A 87 23.22 9.35 -7.59
CA PHE A 87 23.79 10.70 -7.65
C PHE A 87 25.22 10.70 -7.08
N PRO A 88 26.20 11.40 -7.68
CA PRO A 88 27.59 11.35 -7.22
C PRO A 88 27.73 11.77 -5.75
N GLU A 89 28.35 10.93 -4.92
CA GLU A 89 28.48 11.18 -3.48
C GLU A 89 29.34 12.41 -3.18
N GLY A 90 30.38 12.64 -3.99
CA GLY A 90 31.24 13.83 -3.87
C GLY A 90 30.53 15.16 -4.19
N GLU A 91 29.32 15.12 -4.76
CA GLU A 91 28.51 16.29 -5.12
C GLU A 91 27.32 16.48 -4.17
N ARG A 92 27.28 15.78 -3.02
CA ARG A 92 26.17 15.82 -2.05
C ARG A 92 25.70 17.24 -1.70
N ASP A 93 26.63 18.19 -1.58
CA ASP A 93 26.33 19.58 -1.25
C ASP A 93 25.57 20.33 -2.36
N ALA A 94 25.50 19.76 -3.57
CA ALA A 94 24.71 20.29 -4.67
C ALA A 94 23.25 19.80 -4.65
N LEU A 95 22.88 18.89 -3.74
CA LEU A 95 21.48 18.50 -3.56
C LEU A 95 20.67 19.68 -3.00
N PRO A 96 19.43 19.88 -3.49
CA PRO A 96 18.54 20.87 -2.89
C PRO A 96 18.18 20.48 -1.45
N ASP A 97 17.72 21.45 -0.67
CA ASP A 97 17.14 21.18 0.65
C ASP A 97 15.93 20.26 0.52
N ALA A 98 15.93 19.14 1.24
CA ALA A 98 14.86 18.15 1.21
C ALA A 98 13.52 18.74 1.71
N ASP A 99 13.57 19.74 2.58
CA ASP A 99 12.41 20.48 3.09
C ASP A 99 12.16 21.79 2.31
N GLY A 100 12.84 21.96 1.18
CA GLY A 100 12.77 23.15 0.33
C GLY A 100 11.47 23.28 -0.47
N GLU A 101 11.44 24.26 -1.37
CA GLU A 101 10.29 24.49 -2.24
C GLU A 101 10.08 23.33 -3.22
N GLN A 102 8.84 22.82 -3.31
CA GLN A 102 8.50 21.67 -4.15
C GLN A 102 8.89 21.87 -5.63
N GLU A 103 8.71 23.08 -6.16
CA GLU A 103 9.11 23.41 -7.54
C GLU A 103 10.61 23.20 -7.76
N THR A 104 11.45 23.55 -6.78
CA THR A 104 12.89 23.34 -6.85
C THR A 104 13.24 21.85 -6.84
N LEU A 105 12.58 21.07 -5.96
CA LEU A 105 12.76 19.62 -5.92
C LEU A 105 12.36 18.96 -7.25
N TYR A 106 11.17 19.28 -7.76
CA TYR A 106 10.71 18.76 -9.05
C TYR A 106 11.62 19.15 -10.20
N ALA A 107 12.09 20.41 -10.25
CA ALA A 107 13.02 20.85 -11.29
C ALA A 107 14.38 20.14 -11.21
N PHE A 108 14.82 19.74 -10.02
CA PHE A 108 16.06 18.98 -9.83
C PHE A 108 15.91 17.52 -10.26
N PHE A 109 14.83 16.84 -9.85
CA PHE A 109 14.65 15.39 -10.05
C PHE A 109 13.92 15.01 -11.34
N GLU A 110 13.11 15.90 -11.90
CA GLU A 110 12.20 15.62 -13.02
C GLU A 110 12.14 16.78 -14.03
N GLY A 111 11.50 16.53 -15.19
CA GLY A 111 11.25 17.56 -16.20
C GLY A 111 12.45 17.92 -17.10
N GLU A 112 12.32 19.01 -17.85
CA GLU A 112 13.32 19.45 -18.85
C GLU A 112 14.61 19.99 -18.22
N THR A 113 14.54 20.45 -16.98
CA THR A 113 15.67 21.05 -16.24
C THR A 113 16.32 20.09 -15.25
N ARG A 114 15.95 18.81 -15.28
CA ARG A 114 16.49 17.78 -14.37
C ARG A 114 18.02 17.83 -14.34
N ASP A 115 18.61 17.71 -13.16
CA ASP A 115 20.06 17.69 -13.01
C ASP A 115 20.64 16.52 -13.84
N PRO A 116 21.60 16.78 -14.75
CA PRO A 116 22.13 15.75 -15.65
C PRO A 116 22.97 14.70 -14.93
N ARG A 117 23.36 14.94 -13.66
CA ARG A 117 24.11 13.98 -12.84
C ARG A 117 23.21 12.92 -12.21
N LEU A 118 21.88 13.11 -12.22
CA LEU A 118 20.94 12.10 -11.76
C LEU A 118 20.83 10.98 -12.77
N ILE A 119 21.08 9.76 -12.30
CA ILE A 119 20.95 8.53 -13.09
C ILE A 119 19.69 7.80 -12.58
N PRO A 120 18.55 7.87 -13.28
CA PRO A 120 17.31 7.25 -12.83
C PRO A 120 17.35 5.72 -12.99
N ALA A 121 16.61 5.03 -12.13
CA ALA A 121 16.22 3.65 -12.32
C ALA A 121 14.97 3.55 -13.21
N GLU A 122 14.84 2.46 -13.97
CA GLU A 122 13.56 2.10 -14.59
C GLU A 122 12.58 1.48 -13.58
N THR A 123 13.11 0.95 -12.49
CA THR A 123 12.31 0.38 -11.41
C THR A 123 11.73 1.50 -10.55
N GLU A 124 10.42 1.43 -10.32
CA GLU A 124 9.66 2.38 -9.51
C GLU A 124 8.92 1.66 -8.37
N ALA A 125 8.66 2.35 -7.26
CA ALA A 125 7.84 1.83 -6.16
C ALA A 125 6.48 2.55 -6.08
N THR A 126 5.40 1.78 -6.29
CA THR A 126 4.02 2.31 -6.35
C THR A 126 3.21 1.89 -5.14
N PRO A 127 2.67 2.82 -4.33
CA PRO A 127 2.02 2.54 -3.05
C PRO A 127 0.67 1.82 -3.11
N ILE A 128 0.17 1.48 -4.30
CA ILE A 128 -1.16 0.88 -4.48
C ILE A 128 -1.09 -0.62 -4.19
N GLY A 129 -1.03 -0.97 -2.91
CA GLY A 129 -1.26 -2.31 -2.41
C GLY A 129 -2.74 -2.52 -2.08
N THR A 130 -3.40 -3.43 -2.80
CA THR A 130 -4.70 -3.95 -2.39
C THR A 130 -4.62 -5.44 -2.13
N VAL A 131 -5.36 -5.92 -1.15
CA VAL A 131 -5.51 -7.35 -0.85
C VAL A 131 -6.98 -7.69 -0.82
N ASP A 132 -7.31 -8.98 -0.93
CA ASP A 132 -8.69 -9.43 -0.69
C ASP A 132 -9.15 -8.99 0.70
N GLU A 133 -10.41 -8.60 0.83
CA GLU A 133 -10.96 -8.03 2.07
C GLU A 133 -10.76 -8.96 3.27
N ALA A 134 -10.88 -10.27 3.05
CA ALA A 134 -10.68 -11.30 4.06
C ALA A 134 -9.20 -11.60 4.39
N SER A 135 -8.25 -11.09 3.60
CA SER A 135 -6.82 -11.32 3.80
C SER A 135 -6.37 -10.78 5.16
N PRO A 136 -5.52 -11.52 5.92
CA PRO A 136 -4.96 -11.03 7.17
C PRO A 136 -3.77 -10.06 6.96
N VAL A 137 -3.42 -9.72 5.71
CA VAL A 137 -2.27 -8.85 5.41
C VAL A 137 -2.57 -7.41 5.82
N ARG A 138 -1.71 -6.83 6.65
CA ARG A 138 -1.80 -5.45 7.13
C ARG A 138 -0.89 -4.50 6.34
N ARG A 139 0.31 -4.95 5.97
CA ARG A 139 1.31 -4.17 5.23
C ARG A 139 2.04 -5.06 4.22
N ILE A 140 2.38 -4.47 3.08
CA ILE A 140 3.24 -5.06 2.06
C ILE A 140 4.52 -4.23 2.00
N VAL A 141 5.67 -4.90 2.06
CA VAL A 141 6.99 -4.27 1.93
C VAL A 141 7.74 -4.91 0.78
N HIS A 142 8.09 -4.15 -0.24
CA HIS A 142 8.96 -4.63 -1.30
C HIS A 142 10.44 -4.43 -0.94
N GLU A 143 11.25 -5.44 -1.20
CA GLU A 143 12.71 -5.33 -1.13
C GLU A 143 13.25 -5.08 -2.54
N LEU A 144 13.85 -3.91 -2.70
CA LEU A 144 14.52 -3.49 -3.92
C LEU A 144 16.01 -3.73 -3.73
N ARG A 145 16.58 -4.61 -4.55
CA ARG A 145 18.02 -4.84 -4.59
C ARG A 145 18.63 -3.89 -5.61
N VAL A 146 19.71 -3.24 -5.22
CA VAL A 146 20.54 -2.48 -6.16
C VAL A 146 21.52 -3.43 -6.82
N ASP A 147 21.51 -3.47 -8.15
CA ASP A 147 22.36 -4.35 -8.93
C ASP A 147 23.61 -3.61 -9.47
N GLY A 148 23.53 -2.29 -9.62
CA GLY A 148 24.67 -1.41 -9.95
C GLY A 148 24.31 -0.33 -10.97
N LEU A 149 25.32 0.20 -11.65
CA LEU A 149 25.16 1.09 -12.80
C LEU A 149 25.49 0.33 -14.09
N GLU A 150 24.48 0.11 -14.94
CA GLU A 150 24.63 -0.62 -16.21
C GLU A 150 24.23 0.28 -17.38
N GLY A 151 25.12 0.44 -18.36
CA GLY A 151 24.80 1.21 -19.58
C GLY A 151 24.42 2.68 -19.33
N GLY A 152 24.79 3.25 -18.19
CA GLY A 152 24.41 4.61 -17.80
C GLY A 152 23.01 4.72 -17.15
N ALA A 153 22.42 3.60 -16.74
CA ALA A 153 21.18 3.53 -15.97
C ALA A 153 21.42 2.89 -14.60
N LEU A 154 20.59 3.24 -13.62
CA LEU A 154 20.57 2.60 -12.32
C LEU A 154 19.80 1.28 -12.43
N ALA A 155 20.51 0.17 -12.31
CA ALA A 155 19.93 -1.17 -12.33
C ALA A 155 19.45 -1.56 -10.93
N MET A 156 18.15 -1.85 -10.81
CA MET A 156 17.52 -2.30 -9.57
C MET A 156 16.46 -3.36 -9.88
N SER A 157 16.32 -4.33 -8.99
CA SER A 157 15.37 -5.42 -9.13
C SER A 157 14.56 -5.64 -7.86
N TYR A 158 13.30 -6.07 -8.02
CA TYR A 158 12.52 -6.57 -6.89
C TYR A 158 13.02 -7.95 -6.49
N ALA A 159 13.67 -8.05 -5.33
CA ALA A 159 14.21 -9.32 -4.84
C ALA A 159 13.14 -10.11 -4.08
N ASN A 160 12.52 -9.47 -3.08
CA ASN A 160 11.54 -10.09 -2.19
C ASN A 160 10.34 -9.18 -1.94
N VAL A 161 9.27 -9.78 -1.44
CA VAL A 161 8.15 -9.09 -0.80
C VAL A 161 7.94 -9.66 0.58
N THR A 162 7.81 -8.78 1.58
CA THR A 162 7.47 -9.15 2.95
C THR A 162 6.05 -8.70 3.27
N TYR A 163 5.23 -9.66 3.68
CA TYR A 163 3.88 -9.44 4.16
C TYR A 163 3.89 -9.37 5.68
N GLU A 164 3.39 -8.27 6.25
CA GLU A 164 3.10 -8.16 7.68
C GLU A 164 1.62 -8.46 7.90
N TYR A 165 1.34 -9.40 8.79
CA TYR A 165 -0.02 -9.80 9.15
C TYR A 165 -0.59 -9.00 10.32
N GLU A 166 -1.90 -9.08 10.53
CA GLU A 166 -2.59 -8.41 11.64
C GLU A 166 -2.10 -8.85 13.03
N ASP A 167 -1.60 -10.09 13.17
CA ASP A 167 -1.00 -10.61 14.39
C ASP A 167 0.47 -10.18 14.59
N GLY A 168 1.03 -9.44 13.63
CA GLY A 168 2.42 -8.96 13.65
C GLY A 168 3.43 -9.95 13.10
N GLU A 169 3.01 -11.15 12.69
CA GLU A 169 3.92 -12.07 12.01
C GLU A 169 4.33 -11.54 10.63
N LEU A 170 5.53 -11.91 10.20
CA LEU A 170 6.12 -11.54 8.93
C LEU A 170 6.33 -12.78 8.06
N GLU A 171 5.98 -12.68 6.79
CA GLU A 171 6.29 -13.69 5.78
C GLU A 171 7.00 -13.04 4.60
N THR A 172 8.24 -13.47 4.35
CA THR A 172 9.01 -13.04 3.18
C THR A 172 8.88 -14.06 2.06
N ARG A 173 8.63 -13.57 0.84
CA ARG A 173 8.44 -14.36 -0.37
C ARG A 173 9.26 -13.76 -1.51
N PRO A 174 9.60 -14.55 -2.54
CA PRO A 174 10.17 -13.99 -3.77
C PRO A 174 9.26 -12.90 -4.34
N ALA A 175 9.83 -11.87 -4.96
CA ALA A 175 9.06 -10.80 -5.56
C ALA A 175 7.94 -11.34 -6.49
N GLY A 176 6.74 -10.77 -6.36
CA GLY A 176 5.55 -11.17 -7.11
C GLY A 176 4.84 -12.43 -6.61
N ALA A 177 5.40 -13.19 -5.67
CA ALA A 177 4.72 -14.34 -5.10
C ALA A 177 3.68 -13.92 -4.05
N PRO A 178 2.43 -14.45 -4.10
CA PRO A 178 1.38 -14.08 -3.15
C PRO A 178 1.69 -14.59 -1.72
N PRO A 179 1.03 -14.00 -0.70
CA PRO A 179 1.13 -14.49 0.68
C PRO A 179 0.55 -15.92 0.78
N THR A 180 1.13 -16.76 1.63
CA THR A 180 0.64 -18.14 1.83
C THR A 180 -0.48 -18.24 2.85
N ARG A 181 -0.58 -17.30 3.79
CA ARG A 181 -1.65 -17.31 4.79
C ARG A 181 -2.99 -16.95 4.15
N THR A 182 -3.90 -17.91 4.17
CA THR A 182 -5.29 -17.71 3.80
C THR A 182 -6.07 -17.03 4.92
N PRO A 183 -7.17 -16.32 4.61
CA PRO A 183 -8.13 -15.85 5.59
C PRO A 183 -8.52 -16.95 6.56
N SER A 184 -8.54 -16.66 7.86
CA SER A 184 -9.10 -17.59 8.83
C SER A 184 -10.60 -17.77 8.57
N VAL A 185 -11.08 -19.01 8.63
CA VAL A 185 -12.51 -19.29 8.56
C VAL A 185 -13.27 -18.57 9.70
N TRP A 186 -12.61 -18.38 10.85
CA TRP A 186 -13.15 -17.67 12.01
C TRP A 186 -13.28 -16.15 11.85
N SER A 187 -12.60 -15.53 10.89
CA SER A 187 -12.77 -14.11 10.58
C SER A 187 -13.86 -13.86 9.52
N SER A 188 -14.56 -14.92 9.07
CA SER A 188 -15.65 -14.78 8.11
C SER A 188 -16.92 -14.18 8.76
N PRO A 189 -17.45 -13.05 8.25
CA PRO A 189 -18.70 -12.47 8.75
C PRO A 189 -19.89 -13.43 8.60
N VAL A 190 -19.87 -14.32 7.59
CA VAL A 190 -20.89 -15.36 7.39
C VAL A 190 -20.92 -16.33 8.58
N LEU A 191 -19.76 -16.66 9.14
CA LEU A 191 -19.66 -17.56 10.28
C LEU A 191 -20.21 -16.91 11.56
N TYR A 192 -19.93 -15.63 11.78
CA TYR A 192 -20.51 -14.88 12.89
C TYR A 192 -22.03 -14.77 12.79
N VAL A 193 -22.56 -14.43 11.61
CA VAL A 193 -24.01 -14.38 11.37
C VAL A 193 -24.65 -15.75 11.58
N SER A 194 -24.01 -16.81 11.08
CA SER A 194 -24.48 -18.19 11.24
C SER A 194 -24.46 -18.64 12.70
N LEU A 195 -23.40 -18.33 13.45
CA LEU A 195 -23.27 -18.66 14.86
C LEU A 195 -24.28 -17.89 15.72
N ALA A 196 -24.45 -16.59 15.46
CA ALA A 196 -25.47 -15.77 16.12
C ALA A 196 -26.89 -16.28 15.83
N GLY A 197 -27.18 -16.68 14.59
CA GLY A 197 -28.44 -17.32 14.23
C GLY A 197 -28.67 -18.62 15.00
N LEU A 198 -27.65 -19.48 15.09
CA LEU A 198 -27.74 -20.75 15.82
C LEU A 198 -27.96 -20.54 17.32
N ILE A 199 -27.27 -19.57 17.94
CA ILE A 199 -27.48 -19.18 19.34
C ILE A 199 -28.93 -18.74 19.58
N ASN A 200 -29.48 -17.89 18.70
CA ASN A 200 -30.87 -17.44 18.81
C ASN A 200 -31.87 -18.60 18.68
N ILE A 201 -31.64 -19.55 17.77
CA ILE A 201 -32.47 -20.76 17.63
C ILE A 201 -32.42 -21.59 18.92
N VAL A 202 -31.24 -21.82 19.49
CA VAL A 202 -31.08 -22.58 20.75
C VAL A 202 -31.83 -21.89 21.90
N ILE A 203 -31.69 -20.57 22.05
CA ILE A 203 -32.42 -19.79 23.05
C ILE A 203 -33.94 -19.95 22.87
N ALA A 204 -34.44 -19.85 21.64
CA ALA A 204 -35.85 -20.02 21.33
C ALA A 204 -36.35 -21.44 21.71
N VAL A 205 -35.58 -22.48 21.41
CA VAL A 205 -35.90 -23.87 21.77
C VAL A 205 -35.93 -24.06 23.28
N VAL A 206 -34.97 -23.49 24.02
CA VAL A 206 -34.92 -23.55 25.49
C VAL A 206 -36.13 -22.84 26.10
N VAL A 207 -36.47 -21.64 25.62
CA VAL A 207 -37.64 -20.88 26.09
C VAL A 207 -38.94 -21.63 25.78
N LEU A 208 -39.08 -22.20 24.59
CA LEU A 208 -40.25 -22.98 24.20
C LEU A 208 -40.40 -24.25 25.04
N ARG A 209 -39.31 -24.98 25.30
CA ARG A 209 -39.32 -26.15 26.20
C ARG A 209 -39.65 -25.76 27.64
N GLY A 210 -39.08 -24.67 28.15
CA GLY A 210 -39.40 -24.16 29.48
C GLY A 210 -40.86 -23.75 29.63
N ARG A 211 -41.44 -23.10 28.61
CA ARG A 211 -42.87 -22.78 28.57
C ARG A 211 -43.77 -24.01 28.50
N ARG A 212 -43.39 -25.03 27.72
CA ARG A 212 -44.14 -26.31 27.67
C ARG A 212 -44.14 -26.99 29.04
N ARG A 213 -42.98 -27.12 29.70
CA ARG A 213 -42.90 -27.68 31.06
C ARG A 213 -43.80 -26.95 32.06
N LYS A 214 -43.78 -25.62 32.07
CA LYS A 214 -44.66 -24.84 32.96
C LYS A 214 -46.15 -25.04 32.64
N LYS A 215 -46.51 -25.23 31.37
CA LYS A 215 -47.89 -25.51 30.96
C LYS A 215 -48.32 -26.92 31.40
N ASP A 216 -47.43 -27.91 31.29
CA ASP A 216 -47.69 -29.29 31.71
C ASP A 216 -47.80 -29.38 33.24
N GLU A 217 -46.99 -28.63 33.99
CA GLU A 217 -47.09 -28.48 35.46
C GLU A 217 -48.38 -27.77 35.89
N ALA A 218 -48.84 -26.76 35.13
CA ALA A 218 -50.09 -26.05 35.42
C ALA A 218 -51.36 -26.82 35.02
N GLY A 219 -51.28 -27.70 34.02
CA GLY A 219 -52.40 -28.54 33.55
C GLY A 219 -52.54 -29.88 34.27
N GLY A 220 -51.50 -30.36 34.97
CA GLY A 220 -51.54 -31.59 35.76
C GLY A 220 -52.18 -31.44 37.15
N GLY A 221 -52.58 -30.22 37.55
CA GLY A 221 -53.16 -29.94 38.87
C GLY A 221 -54.69 -30.06 38.96
N GLU A 222 -55.38 -30.38 37.86
CA GLU A 222 -56.85 -30.45 37.82
C GLU A 222 -57.42 -31.88 37.87
N GLY A 223 -56.67 -32.81 38.46
CA GLY A 223 -57.08 -34.22 38.60
C GLY A 223 -56.41 -34.92 39.78
N ALA A 224 -56.72 -34.49 41.00
CA ALA A 224 -56.54 -35.25 42.23
C ALA A 224 -57.70 -34.98 43.18
#